data_AF-A0A8S3B964-F1
#
_entry.id   AF-A0A8S3B964-F1
#
_cell.length_a   1.000
_cell.length_b   1.000
_cell.length_c   1.000
_cell.angle_alpha   90.00
_cell.angle_beta   90.00
_cell.angle_gamma   90.00
#
_symmetry.space_group_name_H-M   'P 1'
#
loop_
_entity.id
_entity.type
_entity.pdbx_description
1 polymer ?
#
loop_
_entity_poly.entity_id
_entity_poly.type
_entity_poly.pdbx_seq_one_letter_code
_entity_poly.pdbx_strand_id
1 'polypeptide(L)' 'VTTVAWHPNNQLIAVGSCDYRCRLYSAFVRVVDGQPQTSNWGTIKNTGDLLYEFQS' A
#
# COMPACT_ATOMS: atom_id res chain seq x y z
N VAL A 1 6.27 -9.88 8.90
CA VAL A 1 4.96 -9.69 8.24
C VAL A 1 4.09 -10.88 8.59
N THR A 2 2.92 -10.65 9.18
CA THR A 2 1.99 -11.71 9.63
C THR A 2 0.72 -11.77 8.80
N THR A 3 0.35 -10.68 8.13
CA THR A 3 -0.83 -10.60 7.28
C THR A 3 -0.63 -9.58 6.16
N VAL A 4 -1.32 -9.79 5.05
CA VAL A 4 -1.36 -8.88 3.90
C VAL A 4 -2.78 -8.79 3.35
N ALA A 5 -3.16 -7.60 2.86
CA ALA A 5 -4.44 -7.38 2.21
C ALA A 5 -4.29 -6.43 1.02
N TRP A 6 -4.80 -6.85 -0.14
CA TRP A 6 -4.81 -6.04 -1.36
C TRP A 6 -6.04 -5.13 -1.38
N HIS A 7 -5.84 -3.88 -1.79
CA HIS A 7 -6.94 -2.98 -2.05
C HIS A 7 -7.64 -3.35 -3.38
N PRO A 8 -8.97 -3.14 -3.54
CA PRO A 8 -9.68 -3.49 -4.78
C PRO A 8 -9.17 -2.86 -6.08
N ASN A 9 -8.40 -1.76 -5.99
CA ASN A 9 -7.76 -1.13 -7.15
C ASN A 9 -6.41 -1.75 -7.53
N ASN A 10 -5.92 -2.75 -6.80
CA ASN A 10 -4.63 -3.44 -6.97
C ASN A 10 -3.36 -2.57 -6.86
N GLN A 11 -3.49 -1.29 -6.54
CA GLN A 11 -2.36 -0.34 -6.49
C GLN A 11 -1.84 -0.10 -5.07
N LEU A 12 -2.43 -0.74 -4.06
CA LEU A 12 -2.11 -0.59 -2.65
C LEU A 12 -2.11 -1.95 -1.96
N ILE A 13 -1.20 -2.11 -0.99
CA ILE A 13 -1.13 -3.29 -0.14
C ILE A 13 -0.94 -2.90 1.32
N ALA A 14 -1.81 -3.42 2.18
CA ALA A 14 -1.70 -3.28 3.62
C ALA A 14 -0.96 -4.49 4.20
N VAL A 15 -0.13 -4.25 5.21
CA VAL A 15 0.75 -5.24 5.82
C VAL A 15 0.67 -5.12 7.34
N GLY A 16 0.32 -6.21 8.02
CA GLY A 16 0.42 -6.33 9.47
C GLY A 16 1.71 -7.04 9.90
N SER A 17 2.23 -6.69 11.07
CA SER A 17 3.50 -7.20 11.57
C SER A 17 3.47 -7.43 13.09
N CYS A 18 4.38 -8.26 13.60
CA CYS A 18 4.45 -8.63 15.03
C CYS A 18 4.91 -7.48 15.94
N ASP A 19 5.36 -6.37 15.37
CA ASP A 19 5.78 -5.16 16.09
C ASP A 19 4.59 -4.23 16.44
N TYR A 20 3.35 -4.76 16.41
CA TYR A 20 2.10 -4.02 16.64
C TYR A 20 1.91 -2.83 15.70
N ARG A 21 2.44 -2.96 14.48
CA ARG A 21 2.31 -1.97 13.42
C ARG A 21 1.62 -2.54 12.20
N CYS A 22 0.81 -1.69 11.59
CA CYS A 22 0.24 -1.90 10.27
C CYS A 22 0.81 -0.86 9.32
N ARG A 23 1.28 -1.26 8.15
CA ARG A 23 1.86 -0.38 7.14
C ARG A 23 1.09 -0.48 5.85
N LEU A 24 0.90 0.64 5.18
CA LEU A 24 0.28 0.71 3.85
C LEU A 24 1.34 1.12 2.84
N TYR A 25 1.56 0.29 1.84
CA TYR A 25 2.52 0.52 0.78
C TYR A 25 1.83 0.72 -0.56
N SER A 26 2.47 1.54 -1.41
CA SER A 26 2.17 1.60 -2.83
C SER A 26 2.60 0.30 -3.50
N ALA A 27 1.66 -0.38 -4.15
CA ALA A 27 1.91 -1.56 -4.97
C ALA A 27 1.89 -1.23 -6.48
N PHE A 28 1.80 0.06 -6.83
CA PHE A 28 1.69 0.52 -8.22
C PHE A 28 2.95 0.25 -9.04
N VAL A 29 2.78 -0.41 -10.18
CA VAL A 29 3.81 -0.72 -11.16
C VAL A 29 3.44 -0.07 -12.49
N ARG A 30 4.13 1.01 -12.86
CA ARG A 30 3.81 1.84 -14.06
C ARG A 30 3.64 1.08 -15.38
N VAL A 31 4.31 -0.06 -15.55
CA VAL A 31 4.26 -0.86 -16.79
C VAL A 31 3.02 -1.77 -16.83
N VAL A 32 2.49 -2.13 -15.67
CA VAL A 32 1.37 -3.07 -15.51
C VAL A 32 0.08 -2.31 -15.20
N ASP A 33 0.17 -1.36 -14.30
CA ASP A 33 -0.92 -0.48 -13.91
C ASP A 33 -1.08 0.66 -14.92
N GLY A 34 -2.33 1.09 -15.12
CA GLY A 34 -2.66 2.27 -15.91
C GLY A 34 -2.27 3.57 -15.20
N GLN A 35 -3.13 4.59 -15.29
CA GLN A 35 -2.91 5.80 -14.49
C GLN A 35 -3.05 5.48 -13.00
N PRO A 36 -2.21 6.07 -12.12
CA PRO A 36 -2.39 5.97 -10.69
C PRO A 36 -3.79 6.46 -10.33
N GLN A 37 -4.59 5.62 -9.66
CA GLN A 37 -5.90 6.04 -9.21
C GLN A 37 -5.75 6.96 -8.02
N THR A 38 -6.56 8.01 -7.98
CA THR A 38 -6.69 8.85 -6.79
C THR A 38 -7.19 7.99 -5.65
N SER A 39 -6.45 7.96 -4.55
CA SER A 39 -6.80 7.18 -3.37
C SER A 39 -6.82 8.10 -2.15
N ASN A 40 -7.68 7.80 -1.18
CA ASN A 40 -7.71 8.53 0.08
C ASN A 40 -6.48 8.25 0.97
N TRP A 41 -5.58 7.37 0.51
CA TRP A 41 -4.37 6.96 1.21
C TRP A 41 -3.10 7.56 0.61
N GLY A 42 -3.20 8.78 0.08
CA GLY A 42 -2.06 9.55 -0.38
C GLY A 42 -1.69 9.29 -1.84
N THR A 43 -0.52 9.81 -2.23
CA THR A 43 -0.08 9.77 -3.63
C THR A 43 0.64 8.46 -3.91
N ILE A 44 0.05 7.65 -4.78
CA ILE A 44 0.62 6.40 -5.26
C ILE A 44 1.59 6.73 -6.41
N LYS A 45 2.89 6.48 -6.23
CA LYS A 45 3.92 6.82 -7.23
C LYS A 45 4.78 5.63 -7.63
N ASN A 46 5.57 5.10 -6.71
CA ASN A 46 6.47 3.98 -7.00
C ASN A 46 6.07 2.75 -6.17
N THR A 47 6.38 1.57 -6.68
CA THR A 47 6.21 0.33 -5.93
C THR A 47 7.11 0.33 -4.70
N GLY A 48 6.55 -0.02 -3.55
CA GLY A 48 7.29 -0.11 -2.28
C GLY A 48 7.33 1.18 -1.46
N ASP A 49 6.82 2.31 -1.98
CA ASP A 49 6.70 3.55 -1.20
C ASP A 49 5.79 3.30 0.03
N LEU A 50 6.27 3.64 1.23
CA LEU A 50 5.46 3.63 2.45
C LEU A 50 4.56 4.86 2.46
N LEU A 51 3.24 4.64 2.50
CA LEU A 51 2.24 5.71 2.50
C LEU A 51 1.81 6.06 3.92
N TYR A 52 1.55 5.05 4.74
CA TYR A 52 1.11 5.21 6.13
C TYR A 52 1.65 4.11 7.02
N GLU A 53 1.93 4.47 8.27
CA GLU A 53 2.15 3.54 9.36
C GLU A 53 1.13 3.82 10.46
N PHE A 54 0.43 2.76 10.89
CA PHE A 54 -0.51 2.78 12.00
C PHE A 54 0.09 1.98 13.14
N GLN A 55 0.05 2.56 14.33
CA GLN A 55 0.43 1.90 15.57
C GLN A 55 -0.81 1.83 16.46
N SER A 56 -0.97 0.69 17.14
CA SER A 56 -2.00 0.55 18.17
C SER A 56 -1.61 1.21 19.49
#